data_AF-A0A535T973-F1
#
_entry.id   AF-A0A535T973-F1
#
_cell.length_a   1.000
_cell.length_b   1.000
_cell.length_c   1.000
_cell.angle_alpha   90.00
_cell.angle_beta   90.00
_cell.angle_gamma   90.00
#
_symmetry.space_group_name_H-M   'P 1'
#
loop_
_entity.id
_entity.type
_entity.pdbx_description
1 polymer ?
#
loop_
_entity_poly.entity_id
_entity_poly.type
_entity_poly.pdbx_seq_one_letter_code
_entity_poly.pdbx_strand_id
1 'polypeptide(L)'
;MLDHAGSVGVCHQPAPAGDPRHLHRAPAPGATRQDSFERRVGRFEEALQIIVPLLRTGSVDFIGEFYEARDFELRPRGPRPNGPPIMIGALAHRPRMLRLITQFATMWNIWVGGSYELEDTDAFVAAVEAACRQHGRDPATLGRSAMLAVAFEGPMIERRAVIRGAPDEIADAIAAFGRRGFDHIQIGLFPTTRDSVRSFAPILARVRAG
;
A
#
# COMPACT_ATOMS: atom_id res chain seq x y z
N MET A 1 -19.45 40.67 24.66
CA MET A 1 -20.87 40.36 24.33
C MET A 1 -20.83 39.19 23.37
N LEU A 2 -21.21 38.00 23.87
CA LEU A 2 -21.78 36.79 23.23
C LEU A 2 -21.17 36.33 21.87
N ASP A 3 -20.51 35.18 21.68
CA ASP A 3 -20.66 33.77 22.11
C ASP A 3 -21.34 32.84 21.06
N HIS A 4 -20.66 31.70 20.81
CA HIS A 4 -21.08 30.37 20.31
C HIS A 4 -21.55 30.06 18.86
N ALA A 5 -20.77 29.16 18.23
CA ALA A 5 -21.10 27.83 17.64
C ALA A 5 -22.08 27.66 16.45
N GLY A 6 -21.66 26.82 15.49
CA GLY A 6 -22.53 26.20 14.47
C GLY A 6 -21.80 25.22 13.56
N SER A 7 -21.63 23.96 14.00
CA SER A 7 -21.23 22.83 13.15
C SER A 7 -22.38 22.43 12.21
N VAL A 8 -22.09 22.04 10.98
CA VAL A 8 -22.97 21.14 10.22
C VAL A 8 -22.14 20.01 9.61
N GLY A 9 -22.08 18.90 10.34
CA GLY A 9 -21.74 17.60 9.79
C GLY A 9 -22.92 17.10 8.96
N VAL A 10 -22.66 16.64 7.75
CA VAL A 10 -23.66 15.89 6.98
C VAL A 10 -23.74 14.50 7.59
N CYS A 11 -24.72 14.32 8.47
CA CYS A 11 -25.18 13.01 8.92
C CYS A 11 -25.63 12.20 7.71
N HIS A 12 -24.93 11.10 7.45
CA HIS A 12 -25.40 10.01 6.61
C HIS A 12 -26.69 9.46 7.24
N GLN A 13 -27.84 9.73 6.64
CA GLN A 13 -29.06 9.02 7.00
C GLN A 13 -28.89 7.53 6.62
N PRO A 14 -29.18 6.58 7.52
CA PRO A 14 -29.14 5.17 7.17
C PRO A 14 -30.24 4.84 6.17
N ALA A 15 -29.86 4.22 5.06
CA ALA A 15 -30.78 3.65 4.08
C ALA A 15 -31.53 2.44 4.68
N PRO A 16 -32.76 2.15 4.21
CA PRO A 16 -33.55 1.03 4.73
C PRO A 16 -32.84 -0.31 4.51
N ALA A 17 -32.87 -1.16 5.53
CA ALA A 17 -32.29 -2.49 5.50
C ALA A 17 -32.98 -3.38 4.45
N GLY A 18 -32.20 -3.95 3.51
CA GLY A 18 -32.70 -4.96 2.57
C GLY A 18 -32.25 -4.84 1.12
N ASP A 19 -31.45 -3.84 0.73
CA ASP A 19 -30.90 -3.76 -0.63
C ASP A 19 -29.68 -4.73 -0.76
N PRO A 20 -29.75 -5.75 -1.63
CA PRO A 20 -28.66 -6.72 -1.84
C PRO A 20 -27.40 -6.11 -2.48
N ARG A 21 -27.40 -4.82 -2.83
CA ARG A 21 -26.27 -4.11 -3.44
C ARG A 21 -25.32 -3.44 -2.44
N HIS A 22 -25.49 -3.64 -1.14
CA HIS A 22 -24.65 -3.00 -0.12
C HIS A 22 -23.60 -3.93 0.51
N LEU A 23 -22.33 -3.55 0.36
CA LEU A 23 -21.10 -4.22 0.80
C LEU A 23 -20.89 -4.35 2.33
N HIS A 24 -21.88 -4.02 3.17
CA HIS A 24 -21.66 -3.94 4.61
C HIS A 24 -22.75 -4.64 5.43
N ARG A 25 -22.38 -5.78 6.03
CA ARG A 25 -23.03 -6.28 7.23
C ARG A 25 -22.53 -5.47 8.44
N ALA A 26 -23.42 -4.74 9.10
CA ALA A 26 -23.08 -4.02 10.32
C ALA A 26 -22.61 -5.01 11.41
N PRO A 27 -21.55 -4.70 12.17
CA PRO A 27 -21.11 -5.55 13.27
C PRO A 27 -22.17 -5.58 14.39
N ALA A 28 -22.27 -6.72 15.07
CA ALA A 28 -23.18 -6.88 16.21
C ALA A 28 -22.85 -5.88 17.34
N PRO A 29 -23.85 -5.31 18.03
CA PRO A 29 -23.61 -4.40 19.14
C PRO A 29 -22.80 -5.09 20.24
N GLY A 30 -21.67 -4.49 20.66
CA GLY A 30 -20.83 -4.98 21.76
C GLY A 30 -19.50 -5.66 21.36
N ALA A 31 -19.18 -5.76 20.07
CA ALA A 31 -17.86 -6.24 19.63
C ALA A 31 -16.76 -5.20 19.97
N THR A 32 -15.85 -5.56 20.87
CA THR A 32 -14.64 -4.78 21.16
C THR A 32 -13.82 -4.62 19.88
N ARG A 33 -13.35 -3.39 19.62
CA ARG A 33 -12.65 -2.98 18.40
C ARG A 33 -11.18 -3.45 18.38
N GLN A 34 -10.93 -4.72 18.68
CA GLN A 34 -9.60 -5.33 18.58
C GLN A 34 -9.71 -6.64 17.79
N ASP A 35 -10.02 -6.54 16.50
CA ASP A 35 -10.01 -7.69 15.59
C ASP A 35 -8.58 -8.24 15.52
N SER A 36 -8.39 -9.56 15.66
CA SER A 36 -7.04 -10.16 15.67
C SER A 36 -6.31 -9.86 14.35
N PHE A 37 -4.96 -9.87 14.36
CA PHE A 37 -4.19 -9.66 13.12
C PHE A 37 -4.63 -10.65 12.02
N GLU A 38 -4.84 -11.91 12.39
CA GLU A 38 -5.29 -12.95 11.45
C GLU A 38 -6.68 -12.70 10.88
N ARG A 39 -7.62 -12.18 11.67
CA ARG A 39 -8.94 -11.78 11.17
C ARG A 39 -8.86 -10.58 10.24
N ARG A 40 -7.97 -9.61 10.52
CA ARG A 40 -7.74 -8.48 9.61
C ARG A 40 -7.14 -8.92 8.28
N VAL A 41 -6.20 -9.87 8.29
CA VAL A 41 -5.66 -10.47 7.06
C VAL A 41 -6.74 -11.26 6.32
N GLY A 42 -7.61 -11.98 7.03
CA GLY A 42 -8.77 -12.67 6.44
C GLY A 42 -9.72 -11.72 5.72
N ARG A 43 -10.12 -10.61 6.36
CA ARG A 43 -10.92 -9.56 5.72
C ARG A 43 -10.22 -8.99 4.48
N PHE A 44 -8.91 -8.73 4.57
CA PHE A 44 -8.14 -8.20 3.46
C PHE A 44 -8.09 -9.17 2.27
N GLU A 45 -7.92 -10.46 2.55
CA GLU A 45 -7.94 -11.53 1.55
C GLU A 45 -9.28 -11.61 0.80
N GLU A 46 -10.41 -11.61 1.52
CA GLU A 46 -11.73 -11.60 0.89
C GLU A 46 -11.99 -10.31 0.10
N ALA A 47 -11.54 -9.17 0.61
CA ALA A 47 -11.64 -7.91 -0.11
C ALA A 47 -10.85 -7.95 -1.43
N LEU A 48 -9.68 -8.60 -1.48
CA LEU A 48 -8.93 -8.80 -2.72
C LEU A 48 -9.67 -9.73 -3.68
N GLN A 49 -10.29 -10.80 -3.18
CA GLN A 49 -11.11 -11.72 -3.99
C GLN A 49 -12.33 -11.04 -4.62
N ILE A 50 -12.82 -9.93 -4.03
CA ILE A 50 -13.91 -9.12 -4.59
C ILE A 50 -13.36 -8.03 -5.52
N ILE A 51 -12.44 -7.19 -5.02
CA ILE A 51 -11.99 -5.97 -5.70
C ILE A 51 -11.18 -6.30 -6.95
N VAL A 52 -10.31 -7.32 -6.90
CA VAL A 52 -9.42 -7.63 -8.03
C VAL A 52 -10.23 -8.09 -9.26
N PRO A 53 -11.18 -9.04 -9.18
CA PRO A 53 -12.05 -9.36 -10.31
C PRO A 53 -12.89 -8.17 -10.78
N LEU A 54 -13.49 -7.40 -9.86
CA LEU A 54 -14.26 -6.22 -10.24
C LEU A 54 -13.44 -5.21 -11.04
N LEU A 55 -12.16 -5.03 -10.72
CA LEU A 55 -11.26 -4.16 -11.46
C LEU A 55 -10.73 -4.80 -12.75
N ARG A 56 -10.47 -6.12 -12.79
CA ARG A 56 -9.86 -6.80 -13.94
C ARG A 56 -10.85 -7.31 -14.97
N THR A 57 -11.94 -7.93 -14.55
CA THR A 57 -12.93 -8.58 -15.43
C THR A 57 -14.27 -7.87 -15.42
N GLY A 58 -14.60 -7.16 -14.34
CA GLY A 58 -15.80 -6.31 -14.26
C GLY A 58 -16.97 -6.95 -13.55
N SER A 59 -16.85 -8.22 -13.18
CA SER A 59 -17.86 -8.93 -12.41
C SER A 59 -17.21 -9.79 -11.34
N VAL A 60 -17.99 -10.12 -10.32
CA VAL A 60 -17.62 -11.09 -9.29
C VAL A 60 -18.86 -11.78 -8.74
N ASP A 61 -18.70 -13.05 -8.39
CA ASP A 61 -19.61 -13.78 -7.54
C ASP A 61 -18.78 -14.40 -6.41
N PHE A 62 -18.97 -13.90 -5.19
CA PHE A 62 -18.14 -14.24 -4.04
C PHE A 62 -18.95 -14.28 -2.75
N ILE A 63 -18.68 -15.31 -1.94
CA ILE A 63 -19.28 -15.50 -0.61
C ILE A 63 -18.16 -15.95 0.34
N GLY A 64 -17.85 -15.13 1.33
CA GLY A 64 -16.85 -15.40 2.36
C GLY A 64 -17.40 -15.32 3.78
N GLU A 65 -16.50 -15.40 4.76
CA GLU A 65 -16.82 -15.21 6.18
C GLU A 65 -17.19 -13.74 6.47
N PHE A 66 -16.50 -12.79 5.83
CA PHE A 66 -16.61 -11.37 6.14
C PHE A 66 -17.44 -10.59 5.12
N TYR A 67 -17.35 -10.95 3.84
CA TYR A 67 -17.99 -10.25 2.74
C TYR A 67 -18.74 -11.18 1.81
N GLU A 68 -19.77 -10.63 1.18
CA GLU A 68 -20.55 -11.28 0.13
C GLU A 68 -20.77 -10.26 -0.99
N ALA A 69 -20.61 -10.71 -2.24
CA ALA A 69 -20.89 -9.96 -3.45
C ALA A 69 -21.39 -10.96 -4.52
N ARG A 70 -22.71 -11.14 -4.59
CA ARG A 70 -23.35 -12.06 -5.56
C ARG A 70 -23.70 -11.33 -6.84
N ASP A 71 -23.38 -11.94 -7.97
CA ASP A 71 -23.72 -11.43 -9.32
C ASP A 71 -23.43 -9.93 -9.48
N PHE A 72 -22.32 -9.46 -8.90
CA PHE A 72 -22.03 -8.04 -8.81
C PHE A 72 -21.23 -7.59 -10.03
N GLU A 73 -21.58 -6.43 -10.60
CA GLU A 73 -20.93 -5.88 -11.79
C GLU A 73 -20.46 -4.44 -11.55
N LEU A 74 -19.22 -4.14 -11.96
CA LEU A 74 -18.64 -2.80 -11.95
C LEU A 74 -18.84 -2.12 -13.32
N ARG A 75 -19.74 -1.14 -13.37
CA ARG A 75 -19.94 -0.26 -14.54
C ARG A 75 -19.96 1.22 -14.12
N PRO A 76 -19.33 2.14 -14.88
CA PRO A 76 -18.51 1.87 -16.07
C PRO A 76 -17.16 1.25 -15.70
N ARG A 77 -16.54 0.58 -16.67
CA ARG A 77 -15.20 0.00 -16.53
C ARG A 77 -14.15 1.10 -16.68
N GLY A 78 -13.04 0.97 -15.96
CA GLY A 78 -11.91 1.89 -16.11
C GLY A 78 -11.27 1.80 -17.50
N PRO A 79 -10.50 2.82 -17.92
CA PRO A 79 -9.92 2.88 -19.28
C PRO A 79 -8.82 1.86 -19.55
N ARG A 80 -8.34 1.14 -18.51
CA ARG A 80 -7.31 0.10 -18.64
C ARG A 80 -7.98 -1.27 -18.85
N PRO A 81 -7.69 -1.99 -19.95
CA PRO A 81 -8.33 -3.29 -20.23
C PRO A 81 -8.21 -4.31 -19.09
N ASN A 82 -7.06 -4.35 -18.43
CA ASN A 82 -6.77 -5.27 -17.32
C ASN A 82 -6.91 -4.60 -15.94
N GLY A 83 -7.61 -3.47 -15.84
CA GLY A 83 -7.71 -2.66 -14.62
C GLY A 83 -6.41 -1.93 -14.26
N PRO A 84 -6.40 -1.16 -13.15
CA PRO A 84 -5.19 -0.54 -12.63
C PRO A 84 -4.22 -1.57 -12.02
N PRO A 85 -2.90 -1.32 -12.05
CA PRO A 85 -1.94 -2.11 -11.28
C PRO A 85 -2.30 -2.12 -9.80
N ILE A 86 -2.19 -3.29 -9.16
CA ILE A 86 -2.52 -3.46 -7.75
C ILE A 86 -1.21 -3.55 -6.96
N MET A 87 -0.99 -2.61 -6.06
CA MET A 87 0.17 -2.60 -5.16
C MET A 87 -0.23 -3.10 -3.78
N ILE A 88 0.52 -4.07 -3.24
CA ILE A 88 0.27 -4.60 -1.89
C ILE A 88 1.55 -4.54 -1.06
N GLY A 89 1.43 -3.99 0.15
CA GLY A 89 2.51 -3.99 1.13
C GLY A 89 2.60 -5.31 1.89
N ALA A 90 3.79 -5.87 2.01
CA ALA A 90 4.04 -7.07 2.82
C ALA A 90 5.45 -7.06 3.41
N LEU A 91 5.59 -7.66 4.59
CA LEU A 91 6.86 -7.84 5.29
C LEU A 91 7.32 -9.30 5.18
N ALA A 92 8.63 -9.54 5.20
CA ALA A 92 9.22 -10.89 5.02
C ALA A 92 8.62 -11.96 5.95
N HIS A 93 8.36 -11.60 7.21
CA HIS A 93 7.89 -12.55 8.22
C HIS A 93 6.35 -12.73 8.23
N ARG A 94 5.66 -12.42 7.13
CA ARG A 94 4.20 -12.49 7.01
C ARG A 94 3.77 -13.44 5.88
N PRO A 95 3.81 -14.77 6.10
CA PRO A 95 3.61 -15.77 5.04
C PRO A 95 2.25 -15.65 4.35
N ARG A 96 1.17 -15.36 5.09
CA ARG A 96 -0.15 -15.11 4.48
C ARG A 96 -0.15 -13.88 3.56
N MET A 97 0.45 -12.77 3.98
CA MET A 97 0.55 -11.57 3.15
C MET A 97 1.44 -11.82 1.93
N LEU A 98 2.54 -12.56 2.09
CA LEU A 98 3.40 -12.97 0.98
C LEU A 98 2.64 -13.81 -0.04
N ARG A 99 1.78 -14.74 0.38
CA ARG A 99 0.88 -15.45 -0.55
C ARG A 99 -0.07 -14.48 -1.29
N LEU A 100 -0.66 -13.50 -0.59
CA LEU A 100 -1.59 -12.56 -1.23
C LEU A 100 -0.91 -11.70 -2.29
N ILE A 101 0.34 -11.26 -2.07
CA ILE A 101 1.07 -10.51 -3.10
C ILE A 101 1.34 -11.38 -4.33
N THR A 102 1.66 -12.67 -4.17
CA THR A 102 1.90 -13.54 -5.32
C THR A 102 0.63 -13.74 -6.14
N GLN A 103 -0.53 -13.84 -5.50
CA GLN A 103 -1.82 -14.09 -6.15
C GLN A 103 -2.45 -12.85 -6.79
N PHE A 104 -2.37 -11.69 -6.11
CA PHE A 104 -3.18 -10.53 -6.48
C PHE A 104 -2.37 -9.33 -6.96
N ALA A 105 -1.16 -9.12 -6.44
CA ALA A 105 -0.42 -7.89 -6.68
C ALA A 105 0.25 -7.85 -8.06
N THR A 106 0.22 -6.69 -8.69
CA THR A 106 1.13 -6.33 -9.78
C THR A 106 2.47 -5.84 -9.25
N MET A 107 2.45 -5.17 -8.09
CA MET A 107 3.66 -4.67 -7.42
C MET A 107 3.64 -4.97 -5.93
N TRP A 108 4.77 -5.40 -5.39
CA TRP A 108 5.00 -5.47 -3.95
C TRP A 108 5.63 -4.17 -3.46
N ASN A 109 5.18 -3.69 -2.29
CA ASN A 109 5.72 -2.48 -1.69
C ASN A 109 6.30 -2.71 -0.29
N ILE A 110 7.42 -2.03 0.00
CA ILE A 110 7.95 -1.89 1.37
C ILE A 110 8.06 -0.42 1.77
N TRP A 111 8.06 -0.18 3.07
CA TRP A 111 8.41 1.11 3.63
C TRP A 111 9.69 0.98 4.45
N VAL A 112 10.74 1.66 4.00
CA VAL A 112 12.03 1.76 4.67
C VAL A 112 12.09 3.12 5.37
N GLY A 113 12.32 3.12 6.67
CA GLY A 113 12.22 4.33 7.52
C GLY A 113 11.11 4.33 8.56
N GLY A 114 10.33 3.26 8.62
CA GLY A 114 9.45 2.95 9.74
C GLY A 114 10.14 2.05 10.76
N SER A 115 9.72 0.78 10.80
CA SER A 115 10.21 -0.24 11.74
C SER A 115 11.40 -1.05 11.22
N TYR A 116 11.91 -0.75 10.03
CA TYR A 116 12.93 -1.52 9.32
C TYR A 116 14.01 -0.63 8.76
N GLU A 117 15.23 -1.17 8.77
CA GLU A 117 16.43 -0.49 8.32
C GLU A 117 16.66 -0.73 6.82
N LEU A 118 17.57 0.04 6.22
CA LEU A 118 17.94 -0.10 4.80
C LEU A 118 18.56 -1.48 4.53
N GLU A 119 19.29 -2.01 5.50
CA GLU A 119 20.01 -3.27 5.48
C GLU A 119 19.05 -4.49 5.42
N ASP A 120 17.82 -4.35 5.88
CA ASP A 120 16.82 -5.42 5.85
C ASP A 120 16.27 -5.67 4.42
N THR A 121 16.54 -4.76 3.48
CA THR A 121 15.95 -4.78 2.12
C THR A 121 16.24 -6.08 1.38
N ASP A 122 17.46 -6.60 1.46
CA ASP A 122 17.86 -7.81 0.71
C ASP A 122 17.15 -9.05 1.26
N ALA A 123 16.95 -9.13 2.58
CA ALA A 123 16.17 -10.19 3.21
C ALA A 123 14.68 -10.12 2.80
N PHE A 124 14.12 -8.91 2.68
CA PHE A 124 12.76 -8.73 2.17
C PHE A 124 12.61 -9.20 0.72
N VAL A 125 13.53 -8.81 -0.15
CA VAL A 125 13.53 -9.26 -1.56
C VAL A 125 13.60 -10.78 -1.62
N ALA A 126 14.53 -11.41 -0.90
CA ALA A 126 14.67 -12.86 -0.89
C ALA A 126 13.41 -13.59 -0.43
N ALA A 127 12.72 -13.08 0.60
CA ALA A 127 11.47 -13.66 1.10
C ALA A 127 10.33 -13.59 0.07
N VAL A 128 10.21 -12.48 -0.65
CA VAL A 128 9.19 -12.30 -1.70
C VAL A 128 9.46 -13.22 -2.88
N GLU A 129 10.71 -13.34 -3.31
CA GLU A 129 11.07 -14.24 -4.38
C GLU A 129 10.83 -15.71 -4.01
N ALA A 130 11.15 -16.08 -2.76
CA ALA A 130 10.85 -17.41 -2.24
C ALA A 130 9.35 -17.68 -2.24
N ALA A 131 8.53 -16.72 -1.82
CA ALA A 131 7.07 -16.84 -1.88
C ALA A 131 6.55 -16.95 -3.33
N CYS A 132 7.12 -16.18 -4.27
CA CYS A 132 6.79 -16.29 -5.69
C CYS A 132 7.04 -17.71 -6.20
N ARG A 133 8.24 -18.25 -5.97
CA ARG A 133 8.59 -19.63 -6.34
C ARG A 133 7.66 -20.65 -5.68
N GLN A 134 7.41 -20.51 -4.38
CA GLN A 134 6.52 -21.40 -3.62
C GLN A 134 5.10 -21.44 -4.19
N HIS A 135 4.60 -20.31 -4.69
CA HIS A 135 3.23 -20.17 -5.21
C HIS A 135 3.17 -20.18 -6.75
N GLY A 136 4.22 -20.64 -7.42
CA GLY A 136 4.23 -20.84 -8.88
C GLY A 136 4.19 -19.54 -9.69
N ARG A 137 4.62 -18.41 -9.11
CA ARG A 137 4.77 -17.13 -9.82
C ARG A 137 6.24 -16.88 -10.15
N ASP A 138 6.51 -16.46 -11.37
CA ASP A 138 7.82 -15.92 -11.73
C ASP A 138 8.04 -14.58 -10.99
N PRO A 139 9.07 -14.47 -10.11
CA PRO A 139 9.35 -13.24 -9.37
C PRO A 139 9.61 -12.03 -10.28
N ALA A 140 10.11 -12.23 -11.51
CA ALA A 140 10.33 -11.13 -12.45
C ALA A 140 9.04 -10.44 -12.92
N THR A 141 7.89 -11.10 -12.73
CA THR A 141 6.56 -10.55 -13.08
C THR A 141 5.93 -9.72 -11.94
N LEU A 142 6.60 -9.62 -10.79
CA LEU A 142 6.14 -8.83 -9.65
C LEU A 142 7.04 -7.60 -9.52
N GLY A 143 6.53 -6.44 -9.93
CA GLY A 143 7.28 -5.19 -9.81
C GLY A 143 7.56 -4.86 -8.34
N ARG A 144 8.67 -4.18 -8.07
CA ARG A 144 9.07 -3.84 -6.71
C ARG A 144 9.02 -2.34 -6.47
N SER A 145 8.39 -1.96 -5.36
CA SER A 145 8.24 -0.57 -4.92
C SER A 145 8.78 -0.39 -3.51
N ALA A 146 9.45 0.74 -3.25
CA ALA A 146 9.87 1.12 -1.92
C ALA A 146 9.48 2.57 -1.62
N MET A 147 8.99 2.81 -0.40
CA MET A 147 8.92 4.15 0.18
C MET A 147 10.17 4.39 1.02
N LEU A 148 10.89 5.48 0.75
CA LEU A 148 12.08 5.89 1.48
C LEU A 148 11.83 7.23 2.18
N ALA A 149 12.39 7.39 3.37
CA ALA A 149 12.41 8.68 4.06
C ALA A 149 13.72 9.42 3.76
N VAL A 150 13.62 10.67 3.30
CA VAL A 150 14.76 11.56 3.07
C VAL A 150 14.59 12.80 3.94
N ALA A 151 15.59 13.12 4.75
CA ALA A 151 15.57 14.34 5.58
C ALA A 151 16.51 15.42 5.06
N PHE A 152 16.03 16.65 5.15
CA PHE A 152 16.78 17.89 5.01
C PHE A 152 16.82 18.62 6.36
N GLU A 153 17.61 19.69 6.46
CA GLU A 153 17.73 20.48 7.70
C GLU A 153 16.36 20.99 8.20
N GLY A 154 16.12 20.90 9.51
CA GLY A 154 14.88 21.31 10.16
C GLY A 154 14.52 20.48 11.40
N PRO A 155 13.48 20.87 12.17
CA PRO A 155 13.04 20.11 13.34
C PRO A 155 12.59 18.70 12.92
N MET A 156 13.26 17.70 13.47
CA MET A 156 13.17 16.33 13.00
C MET A 156 11.97 15.59 13.60
N ILE A 157 11.43 14.67 12.81
CA ILE A 157 10.78 13.48 13.37
C ILE A 157 11.89 12.44 13.54
N GLU A 158 12.14 11.97 14.76
CA GLU A 158 13.00 10.81 14.99
C GLU A 158 12.40 9.60 14.26
N ARG A 159 13.04 9.22 13.16
CA ARG A 159 12.71 8.07 12.33
C ARG A 159 13.97 7.21 12.27
N ARG A 160 13.80 5.90 12.40
CA ARG A 160 14.94 4.97 12.57
C ARG A 160 15.83 4.91 11.33
N ALA A 161 15.24 4.74 10.15
CA ALA A 161 15.98 4.67 8.88
C ALA A 161 15.65 5.87 7.97
N VAL A 162 16.36 6.97 8.12
CA VAL A 162 16.23 8.15 7.25
C VAL A 162 17.51 8.37 6.47
N ILE A 163 17.37 8.51 5.15
CA ILE A 163 18.45 8.90 4.27
C ILE A 163 18.73 10.39 4.49
N ARG A 164 19.98 10.71 4.80
CA ARG A 164 20.49 12.06 5.06
C ARG A 164 21.93 12.15 4.56
N GLY A 165 22.40 13.36 4.35
CA GLY A 165 23.78 13.62 3.91
C GLY A 165 23.84 14.60 2.77
N ALA A 166 24.98 14.61 2.08
CA ALA A 166 25.16 15.41 0.88
C ALA A 166 24.20 14.94 -0.24
N PRO A 167 23.82 15.82 -1.18
CA PRO A 167 22.94 15.48 -2.31
C PRO A 167 23.37 14.21 -3.08
N ASP A 168 24.67 14.03 -3.27
CA ASP A 168 25.22 12.86 -3.96
C ASP A 168 25.06 11.57 -3.16
N GLU A 169 25.25 11.62 -1.83
CA GLU A 169 25.04 10.46 -0.95
C GLU A 169 23.57 10.03 -0.93
N ILE A 170 22.65 10.99 -0.93
CA ILE A 170 21.20 10.73 -1.01
C ILE A 170 20.87 10.08 -2.36
N ALA A 171 21.41 10.61 -3.46
CA ALA A 171 21.19 10.06 -4.79
C ALA A 171 21.72 8.61 -4.90
N ASP A 172 22.93 8.36 -4.40
CA ASP A 172 23.56 7.05 -4.45
C ASP A 172 22.79 6.02 -3.59
N ALA A 173 22.26 6.44 -2.44
CA ALA A 173 21.40 5.62 -1.59
C ALA A 173 20.08 5.25 -2.28
N ILE A 174 19.44 6.18 -2.99
CA ILE A 174 18.22 5.92 -3.77
C ILE A 174 18.54 4.99 -4.95
N ALA A 175 19.62 5.26 -5.70
CA ALA A 175 20.04 4.45 -6.83
C ALA A 175 20.40 3.00 -6.43
N ALA A 176 20.82 2.79 -5.17
CA ALA A 176 21.06 1.45 -4.64
C ALA A 176 19.81 0.55 -4.61
N PHE A 177 18.61 1.10 -4.59
CA PHE A 177 17.37 0.32 -4.72
C PHE A 177 17.15 -0.15 -6.16
N GLY A 178 17.49 0.66 -7.16
CA GLY A 178 17.43 0.24 -8.57
C GLY A 178 18.30 -0.99 -8.84
N ARG A 179 19.50 -1.06 -8.25
CA ARG A 179 20.39 -2.24 -8.31
C ARG A 179 19.80 -3.50 -7.66
N ARG A 180 18.83 -3.35 -6.76
CA ARG A 180 18.07 -4.44 -6.12
C ARG A 180 16.78 -4.79 -6.88
N GLY A 181 16.60 -4.23 -8.09
CA GLY A 181 15.45 -4.47 -8.94
C GLY A 181 14.17 -3.81 -8.43
N PHE A 182 14.28 -2.65 -7.78
CA PHE A 182 13.13 -1.77 -7.49
C PHE A 182 12.87 -0.84 -8.67
N ASP A 183 11.64 -0.90 -9.17
CA ASP A 183 11.19 -0.16 -10.37
C ASP A 183 10.48 1.14 -10.00
N HIS A 184 10.01 1.25 -8.76
CA HIS A 184 9.26 2.40 -8.28
C HIS A 184 9.72 2.85 -6.90
N ILE A 185 10.20 4.09 -6.79
CA ILE A 185 10.63 4.67 -5.52
C ILE A 185 9.72 5.84 -5.15
N GLN A 186 9.10 5.74 -3.98
CA GLN A 186 8.32 6.79 -3.35
C GLN A 186 9.21 7.50 -2.32
N ILE A 187 9.21 8.82 -2.32
CA ILE A 187 10.07 9.62 -1.43
C ILE A 187 9.20 10.41 -0.46
N GLY A 188 9.33 10.11 0.83
CA GLY A 188 8.84 10.96 1.91
C GLY A 188 9.91 11.97 2.29
N LEU A 189 9.66 13.25 2.01
CA LEU A 189 10.57 14.34 2.38
C LEU A 189 10.27 14.85 3.79
N PHE A 190 11.30 15.03 4.60
CA PHE A 190 11.18 15.50 5.98
C PHE A 190 12.05 16.74 6.20
N PRO A 191 11.47 17.90 6.54
CA PRO A 191 10.03 18.19 6.58
C PRO A 191 9.41 18.22 5.17
N THR A 192 8.10 17.94 5.06
CA THR A 192 7.37 18.03 3.79
C THR A 192 7.05 19.49 3.46
N THR A 193 8.01 20.20 2.89
CA THR A 193 7.87 21.63 2.52
C THR A 193 8.18 21.85 1.04
N ARG A 194 7.81 23.02 0.52
CA ARG A 194 8.21 23.42 -0.85
C ARG A 194 9.72 23.51 -1.00
N ASP A 195 10.43 23.95 0.04
CA ASP A 195 11.87 24.09 -0.01
C ASP A 195 12.55 22.72 -0.02
N SER A 196 12.08 21.76 0.79
CA SER A 196 12.54 20.37 0.72
C SER A 196 12.31 19.76 -0.67
N VAL A 197 11.16 20.03 -1.30
CA VAL A 197 10.87 19.59 -2.68
C VAL A 197 11.84 20.22 -3.69
N ARG A 198 12.13 21.53 -3.56
CA ARG A 198 13.10 22.22 -4.43
C ARG A 198 14.51 21.67 -4.25
N SER A 199 14.94 21.46 -3.01
CA SER A 199 16.25 20.87 -2.67
C SER A 199 16.40 19.44 -3.20
N PHE A 200 15.30 18.70 -3.32
CA PHE A 200 15.32 17.34 -3.88
C PHE A 200 15.41 17.29 -5.42
N ALA A 201 15.01 18.34 -6.13
CA ALA A 201 15.03 18.37 -7.59
C ALA A 201 16.40 18.01 -8.23
N PRO A 202 17.54 18.59 -7.81
CA PRO A 202 18.85 18.20 -8.37
C PRO A 202 19.25 16.76 -8.02
N ILE A 203 18.87 16.26 -6.84
CA ILE A 203 19.11 14.86 -6.43
C ILE A 203 18.35 13.91 -7.35
N LEU A 204 17.07 14.20 -7.63
CA LEU A 204 16.26 13.41 -8.55
C LEU A 204 16.83 13.40 -9.98
N ALA A 205 17.37 14.53 -10.45
CA ALA A 205 18.02 14.60 -11.75
C ALA A 205 19.24 13.68 -11.82
N ARG A 206 20.08 13.65 -10.76
CA ARG A 206 21.22 12.73 -10.64
C ARG A 206 20.78 11.27 -10.63
N VAL A 207 19.77 10.91 -9.84
CA VAL A 207 19.24 9.54 -9.78
C VAL A 207 18.77 9.05 -11.15
N ARG A 208 18.24 9.92 -12.01
CA ARG A 208 17.78 9.57 -13.36
C ARG A 208 18.88 9.48 -14.41
N ALA A 209 20.05 10.04 -14.12
CA ALA A 209 21.17 10.11 -15.07
C ALA A 209 22.11 8.89 -14.98
N GLY A 210 22.05 8.13 -13.89
CA GLY A 210 22.75 6.86 -13.70
C GLY A 210 21.84 5.66 -13.88
#